data_AF-A0A841FN82-F1
#
_entry.id   AF-A0A841FN82-F1
#
_cell.length_a   1.000
_cell.length_b   1.000
_cell.length_c   1.000
_cell.angle_alpha   90.00
_cell.angle_beta   90.00
_cell.angle_gamma   90.00
#
_symmetry.space_group_name_H-M   'P 1'
#
loop_
_entity.id
_entity.type
_entity.pdbx_description
1 polymer ?
#
loop_
_entity_poly.entity_id
_entity_poly.type
_entity_poly.pdbx_seq_one_letter_code
_entity_poly.pdbx_strand_id
1 'polypeptide(L)'
;MARQTHKDLIRAHVIGDMTAGDAISEQIPGEEQLELFGYTTAFFILMLQQRFGETASREAITEFVEEMKYDYRSAEPPIRPLLIEGAIRGVFGEEGLLEDIATGELVKVYYQVIAKIAVQDPDVIPKLDEYLDAAGQLADTWAEED
;
A
#
# COMPACT_ATOMS: atom_id res chain seq x y z
N MET A 1 -12.69 -6.60 16.31
CA MET A 1 -12.70 -5.12 16.30
C MET A 1 -11.50 -4.61 15.50
N ALA A 2 -10.28 -5.10 15.74
CA ALA A 2 -9.05 -4.78 15.00
C ALA A 2 -9.23 -4.64 13.48
N ARG A 3 -9.78 -5.66 12.81
CA ARG A 3 -9.98 -5.65 11.34
C ARG A 3 -10.77 -4.44 10.81
N GLN A 4 -11.80 -3.99 11.51
CA GLN A 4 -12.59 -2.82 11.06
C GLN A 4 -11.78 -1.53 11.22
N THR A 5 -11.07 -1.37 12.33
CA THR A 5 -10.15 -0.24 12.55
C THR A 5 -9.07 -0.19 11.48
N HIS A 6 -8.49 -1.34 11.10
CA HIS A 6 -7.50 -1.42 10.02
C HIS A 6 -8.11 -1.04 8.66
N LYS A 7 -9.32 -1.51 8.35
CA LYS A 7 -10.06 -1.12 7.13
C LYS A 7 -10.26 0.38 7.06
N ASP A 8 -10.72 0.97 8.17
CA ASP A 8 -11.03 2.39 8.22
C ASP A 8 -9.76 3.24 8.08
N LEU A 9 -8.63 2.78 8.66
CA LEU A 9 -7.33 3.43 8.48
C LEU A 9 -6.86 3.43 7.02
N ILE A 10 -6.88 2.26 6.37
CA ILE A 10 -6.46 2.13 4.96
C ILE A 10 -7.40 2.94 4.07
N ARG A 11 -8.72 2.88 4.32
CA ARG A 11 -9.71 3.69 3.60
C ARG A 11 -9.40 5.18 3.70
N ALA A 12 -9.14 5.68 4.91
CA ALA A 12 -8.82 7.09 5.13
C ALA A 12 -7.60 7.53 4.31
N HIS A 13 -6.55 6.70 4.25
CA HIS A 13 -5.37 6.97 3.42
C HIS A 13 -5.69 6.98 1.92
N VAL A 14 -6.48 6.01 1.45
CA VAL A 14 -6.85 5.89 0.03
C VAL A 14 -7.63 7.11 -0.45
N ILE A 15 -8.58 7.62 0.36
CA ILE A 15 -9.40 8.78 0.01
C ILE A 15 -8.73 10.12 0.37
N GLY A 16 -7.53 10.10 0.97
CA GLY A 16 -6.78 11.29 1.37
C GLY A 16 -7.30 12.00 2.63
N ASP A 17 -8.12 11.34 3.45
CA ASP A 17 -8.57 11.85 4.75
C ASP A 17 -7.51 11.59 5.82
N MET A 18 -6.40 12.34 5.74
CA MET A 18 -5.25 12.17 6.65
C MET A 18 -5.62 12.45 8.11
N THR A 19 -6.56 13.36 8.36
CA THR A 19 -7.02 13.67 9.73
C THR A 19 -7.75 12.49 10.36
N ALA A 20 -8.65 11.84 9.62
CA ALA A 20 -9.27 10.61 10.10
C ALA A 20 -8.24 9.49 10.24
N GLY A 21 -7.31 9.36 9.29
CA GLY A 21 -6.23 8.37 9.32
C GLY A 21 -5.38 8.48 10.59
N ASP A 22 -4.92 9.69 10.93
CA ASP A 22 -4.12 9.93 12.14
C ASP A 22 -4.90 9.57 13.41
N ALA A 23 -6.16 10.01 13.51
CA ALA A 23 -7.01 9.73 14.67
C ALA A 23 -7.29 8.23 14.85
N ILE A 24 -7.40 7.46 13.76
CA ILE A 24 -7.58 6.01 13.81
C ILE A 24 -6.26 5.32 14.19
N SER A 25 -5.14 5.77 13.62
CA SER A 25 -3.81 5.21 13.88
C SER A 25 -3.44 5.27 15.37
N GLU A 26 -3.76 6.36 16.06
CA GLU A 26 -3.56 6.53 17.50
C GLU A 26 -4.32 5.51 18.37
N GLN A 27 -5.36 4.88 17.83
CA GLN A 27 -6.19 3.91 18.54
C GLN A 27 -5.70 2.46 18.36
N ILE A 28 -4.74 2.21 17.46
CA ILE A 28 -4.26 0.86 17.15
C ILE A 28 -3.16 0.47 18.15
N PRO A 29 -3.38 -0.56 18.99
CA PRO A 29 -2.39 -1.04 19.95
C PRO A 29 -1.10 -1.49 19.26
N GLY A 30 0.01 -1.41 19.99
CA GLY A 30 1.32 -1.85 19.48
C GLY A 30 1.33 -3.32 19.05
N GLU A 31 0.60 -4.20 19.74
CA GLU A 31 0.47 -5.61 19.37
C GLU A 31 -0.25 -5.85 18.03
N GLU A 32 -1.11 -4.92 17.58
CA GLU A 32 -1.87 -5.04 16.32
C GLU A 32 -1.09 -4.51 15.10
N GLN A 33 0.07 -3.86 15.32
CA GLN A 33 0.85 -3.24 14.24
C GLN A 33 1.36 -4.24 13.19
N LEU A 34 1.69 -5.47 13.60
CA LEU A 34 2.12 -6.51 12.67
C LEU A 34 0.95 -7.01 11.81
N GLU A 35 -0.23 -7.19 12.40
CA GLU A 35 -1.46 -7.55 11.67
C GLU A 35 -1.84 -6.45 10.67
N LEU A 36 -1.79 -5.18 11.10
CA LEU A 36 -2.00 -4.02 10.23
C LEU A 36 -0.99 -4.00 9.08
N PHE A 37 0.28 -4.29 9.34
CA PHE A 37 1.31 -4.35 8.30
C PHE A 37 1.02 -5.44 7.27
N GLY A 38 0.68 -6.66 7.71
CA GLY A 38 0.28 -7.75 6.82
C GLY A 38 -0.92 -7.37 5.96
N TYR A 39 -1.93 -6.75 6.57
CA TYR A 39 -3.10 -6.28 5.85
C TYR A 39 -2.80 -5.17 4.84
N THR A 40 -1.98 -4.18 5.22
CA THR A 40 -1.55 -3.11 4.31
C THR A 40 -0.74 -3.67 3.15
N THR A 41 0.10 -4.69 3.41
CA THR A 41 0.88 -5.39 2.37
C THR A 41 -0.03 -6.13 1.41
N ALA A 42 -1.02 -6.89 1.90
CA ALA A 42 -2.01 -7.56 1.07
C ALA A 42 -2.76 -6.57 0.17
N PHE A 43 -3.21 -5.44 0.74
CA PHE A 43 -3.88 -4.40 -0.04
C PHE A 43 -2.98 -3.74 -1.08
N PHE A 44 -1.71 -3.48 -0.73
CA PHE A 44 -0.70 -3.00 -1.67
C PHE A 44 -0.52 -3.94 -2.86
N ILE A 45 -0.38 -5.26 -2.61
CA ILE A 45 -0.27 -6.27 -3.68
C ILE A 45 -1.50 -6.25 -4.60
N LEU A 46 -2.71 -6.21 -4.04
CA LEU A 46 -3.93 -6.14 -4.85
C LEU A 46 -4.00 -4.86 -5.70
N MET A 47 -3.56 -3.72 -5.17
CA MET A 47 -3.50 -2.48 -5.95
C MET A 47 -2.46 -2.55 -7.07
N LEU A 48 -1.31 -3.18 -6.83
CA LEU A 48 -0.33 -3.42 -7.89
C LEU A 48 -0.87 -4.36 -8.97
N GLN A 49 -1.60 -5.41 -8.59
CA GLN A 49 -2.28 -6.30 -9.53
C GLN A 49 -3.35 -5.57 -10.35
N GLN A 50 -4.10 -4.67 -9.73
CA GLN A 50 -5.05 -3.81 -10.43
C GLN A 50 -4.34 -2.91 -11.46
N ARG A 51 -3.19 -2.33 -11.09
CA ARG A 51 -2.43 -1.42 -11.96
C ARG A 51 -1.65 -2.11 -13.07
N PHE A 52 -0.98 -3.22 -12.77
CA PHE A 52 -0.01 -3.87 -13.65
C PHE A 52 -0.43 -5.27 -14.13
N GLY A 53 -1.50 -5.85 -13.57
CA GLY A 53 -1.88 -7.24 -13.79
C GLY A 53 -1.00 -8.22 -13.00
N GLU A 54 -0.95 -9.47 -13.45
CA GLU A 54 -0.19 -10.54 -12.78
C GLU A 54 1.33 -10.38 -12.91
N THR A 55 1.79 -9.61 -13.91
CA THR A 55 3.21 -9.38 -14.17
C THR A 55 3.45 -7.93 -14.56
N ALA A 56 4.43 -7.28 -13.95
CA ALA A 56 4.89 -5.96 -14.36
C ALA A 56 6.24 -6.05 -15.09
N SER A 57 6.38 -5.37 -16.23
CA SER A 57 7.70 -5.16 -16.81
C SER A 57 8.47 -4.09 -16.03
N ARG A 58 9.80 -4.18 -16.04
CA ARG A 58 10.66 -3.18 -15.41
C ARG A 58 10.41 -1.79 -15.98
N GLU A 59 10.15 -1.70 -17.28
CA GLU A 59 9.84 -0.45 -17.97
C GLU A 59 8.54 0.17 -17.45
N ALA A 60 7.48 -0.62 -17.26
CA ALA A 60 6.20 -0.14 -16.75
C ALA A 60 6.30 0.37 -15.30
N ILE A 61 7.08 -0.33 -14.46
CA ILE A 61 7.35 0.12 -13.07
C ILE A 61 8.14 1.44 -13.12
N THR A 62 9.17 1.53 -13.95
CA THR A 62 10.00 2.75 -14.09
C THR A 62 9.15 3.93 -14.53
N GLU A 63 8.28 3.74 -15.54
CA GLU A 63 7.38 4.78 -16.03
C GLU A 63 6.43 5.26 -14.93
N PHE A 64 5.82 4.34 -14.19
CA PHE A 64 4.95 4.68 -13.06
C PHE A 64 5.67 5.48 -11.97
N VAL A 65 6.92 5.11 -11.65
CA VAL A 65 7.73 5.84 -10.66
C VAL A 65 8.11 7.24 -11.17
N GLU A 66 8.41 7.40 -12.46
CA GLU A 66 8.65 8.72 -13.05
C GLU A 66 7.39 9.59 -13.07
N GLU A 67 6.22 9.02 -13.33
CA GLU A 67 4.93 9.72 -13.16
C GLU A 67 4.74 10.19 -11.71
N MET A 68 5.00 9.33 -10.72
CA MET A 68 4.92 9.71 -9.32
C MET A 68 5.90 10.85 -8.99
N LYS A 69 7.14 10.78 -9.47
CA LYS A 69 8.12 11.87 -9.29
C LYS A 69 7.61 13.18 -9.85
N TYR A 70 6.98 13.15 -11.02
CA TYR A 70 6.42 14.34 -11.62
C TYR A 70 5.23 14.87 -10.81
N ASP A 71 4.26 14.03 -10.49
CA ASP A 71 3.02 14.45 -9.83
C ASP A 71 3.24 14.92 -8.39
N TYR A 72 4.14 14.27 -7.66
CA TYR A 72 4.46 14.57 -6.27
C TYR A 72 5.76 15.36 -6.10
N ARG A 73 6.23 16.06 -7.14
CA ARG A 73 7.48 16.85 -7.12
C ARG A 73 7.54 17.95 -6.04
N SER A 74 6.39 18.32 -5.48
CA SER A 74 6.24 19.31 -4.41
C SER A 74 5.66 18.74 -3.11
N ALA A 75 5.62 17.41 -2.97
CA ALA A 75 5.14 16.77 -1.75
C ALA A 75 6.11 17.00 -0.58
N GLU A 76 5.55 17.14 0.61
CA GLU A 76 6.29 17.23 1.87
C GLU A 76 5.77 16.14 2.83
N PRO A 77 6.59 15.14 3.21
CA PRO A 77 7.98 14.94 2.78
C PRO A 77 8.09 14.53 1.30
N PRO A 78 9.25 14.75 0.66
CA PRO A 78 9.50 14.30 -0.70
C PRO A 78 9.31 12.78 -0.83
N ILE A 79 8.77 12.34 -1.96
CA ILE A 79 8.72 10.91 -2.26
C ILE A 79 10.13 10.34 -2.42
N ARG A 80 10.26 9.03 -2.27
CA ARG A 80 11.54 8.30 -2.37
C ARG A 80 11.47 7.32 -3.55
N PRO A 81 11.83 7.76 -4.77
CA PRO A 81 11.50 6.99 -5.98
C PRO A 81 12.17 5.63 -6.04
N LEU A 82 13.44 5.53 -5.63
CA LEU A 82 14.15 4.24 -5.60
C LEU A 82 13.51 3.26 -4.62
N LEU A 83 13.02 3.76 -3.49
CA LEU A 83 12.33 2.95 -2.51
C LEU A 83 10.96 2.49 -3.02
N ILE A 84 10.24 3.37 -3.72
CA ILE A 84 8.99 3.01 -4.41
C ILE A 84 9.25 1.93 -5.46
N GLU A 85 10.25 2.12 -6.32
CA GLU A 85 10.61 1.13 -7.35
C GLU A 85 10.97 -0.22 -6.72
N GLY A 86 11.80 -0.21 -5.66
CA GLY A 86 12.18 -1.42 -4.94
C GLY A 86 10.99 -2.13 -4.28
N ALA A 87 10.06 -1.37 -3.66
CA ALA A 87 8.83 -1.90 -3.08
C ALA A 87 7.96 -2.62 -4.12
N ILE A 88 7.78 -2.02 -5.30
CA ILE A 88 6.97 -2.61 -6.38
C ILE A 88 7.67 -3.86 -6.94
N ARG A 89 8.97 -3.78 -7.23
CA ARG A 89 9.75 -4.90 -7.77
C ARG A 89 9.85 -6.07 -6.79
N GLY A 90 9.92 -5.78 -5.48
CA GLY A 90 9.87 -6.78 -4.42
C GLY A 90 8.64 -7.68 -4.52
N VAL A 91 7.47 -7.10 -4.81
CA VAL A 91 6.22 -7.86 -5.02
C VAL A 91 6.27 -8.74 -6.28
N PHE A 92 7.02 -8.33 -7.30
CA PHE A 92 7.17 -9.07 -8.56
C PHE A 92 8.40 -10.01 -8.58
N GLY A 93 8.83 -10.50 -7.41
CA GLY A 93 9.84 -11.57 -7.29
C GLY A 93 11.28 -11.10 -7.08
N GLU A 94 11.47 -9.82 -6.74
CA GLU A 94 12.77 -9.29 -6.31
C GLU A 94 12.77 -9.00 -4.79
N GLU A 95 12.32 -9.95 -3.96
CA GLU A 95 12.05 -9.71 -2.52
C GLU A 95 13.30 -9.26 -1.75
N GLY A 96 14.50 -9.64 -2.20
CA GLY A 96 15.77 -9.21 -1.63
C GLY A 96 15.99 -7.69 -1.62
N LEU A 97 15.22 -6.93 -2.41
CA LEU A 97 15.22 -5.46 -2.36
C LEU A 97 14.57 -4.91 -1.08
N LEU A 98 13.86 -5.74 -0.31
CA LEU A 98 13.10 -5.35 0.89
C LEU A 98 13.81 -5.66 2.21
N GLU A 99 14.86 -6.49 2.20
CA GLU A 99 15.48 -7.08 3.40
C GLU A 99 16.01 -6.05 4.42
N ASP A 100 16.49 -4.91 3.94
CA ASP A 100 17.09 -3.85 4.78
C ASP A 100 16.17 -2.66 5.04
N ILE A 101 14.91 -2.72 4.61
CA ILE A 101 13.97 -1.60 4.74
C ILE A 101 13.12 -1.78 6.00
N ALA A 102 13.10 -0.76 6.85
CA ALA A 102 12.25 -0.78 8.04
C ALA A 102 10.77 -0.84 7.65
N THR A 103 9.98 -1.67 8.35
CA THR A 103 8.53 -1.84 8.15
C THR A 103 7.77 -0.51 8.05
N GLY A 104 8.06 0.43 8.95
CA GLY A 104 7.41 1.75 8.94
C GLY A 104 7.75 2.62 7.73
N GLU A 105 8.87 2.35 7.05
CA GLU A 105 9.22 3.00 5.79
C GLU A 105 8.50 2.37 4.59
N LEU A 106 8.33 1.04 4.59
CA LEU A 106 7.54 0.33 3.59
C LEU A 106 6.07 0.77 3.62
N VAL A 107 5.46 0.84 4.81
CA VAL A 107 4.06 1.26 4.97
C VAL A 107 3.81 2.64 4.36
N LYS A 108 4.71 3.60 4.59
CA LYS A 108 4.61 4.95 4.00
C LYS A 108 4.65 4.91 2.47
N VAL A 109 5.52 4.07 1.92
CA VAL A 109 5.66 3.89 0.47
C VAL A 109 4.43 3.22 -0.13
N TYR A 110 3.89 2.19 0.55
CA TYR A 110 2.68 1.51 0.13
C TYR A 110 1.52 2.49 0.03
N TYR A 111 1.28 3.31 1.05
CA TYR A 111 0.21 4.31 1.01
C TYR A 111 0.39 5.34 -0.11
N GLN A 112 1.62 5.79 -0.40
CA GLN A 112 1.88 6.71 -1.52
C GLN A 112 1.51 6.07 -2.87
N VAL A 113 1.88 4.82 -3.09
CA VAL A 113 1.58 4.09 -4.33
C VAL A 113 0.08 3.79 -4.44
N ILE A 114 -0.53 3.31 -3.36
CA ILE A 114 -1.96 3.04 -3.26
C ILE A 114 -2.77 4.29 -3.61
N ALA A 115 -2.46 5.44 -2.99
CA ALA A 115 -3.16 6.69 -3.25
C ALA A 115 -3.02 7.12 -4.72
N LYS A 116 -1.83 6.98 -5.29
CA LYS A 116 -1.58 7.26 -6.71
C LYS A 116 -2.44 6.37 -7.62
N ILE A 117 -2.48 5.06 -7.37
CA ILE A 117 -3.29 4.11 -8.13
C ILE A 117 -4.77 4.44 -8.01
N ALA A 118 -5.25 4.70 -6.79
CA ALA A 118 -6.65 5.04 -6.54
C ALA A 118 -7.11 6.34 -7.24
N VAL A 119 -6.20 7.31 -7.39
CA VAL A 119 -6.47 8.56 -8.13
C VAL A 119 -6.48 8.32 -9.65
N GLN A 120 -5.63 7.43 -10.16
CA GLN A 120 -5.53 7.17 -11.60
C GLN A 120 -6.56 6.18 -12.13
N ASP A 121 -7.01 5.25 -11.29
CA ASP A 121 -7.97 4.21 -11.66
C ASP A 121 -9.35 4.52 -11.07
N PRO A 122 -10.32 4.95 -11.91
CA PRO A 122 -11.65 5.34 -11.45
C PRO A 122 -12.47 4.18 -10.85
N ASP A 123 -12.05 2.93 -11.06
CA ASP A 123 -12.75 1.76 -10.52
C ASP A 123 -12.36 1.44 -9.07
N VAL A 124 -11.23 1.97 -8.57
CA VAL A 124 -10.72 1.64 -7.24
C VAL A 124 -11.62 2.19 -6.13
N ILE A 125 -11.97 3.48 -6.17
CA ILE A 125 -12.78 4.11 -5.11
C ILE A 125 -14.18 3.49 -4.99
N PRO A 126 -14.94 3.28 -6.08
CA PRO A 126 -16.26 2.65 -6.01
C PRO A 126 -16.24 1.22 -5.46
N LYS A 127 -15.13 0.49 -5.66
CA LYS A 127 -14.96 -0.91 -5.25
C LYS A 127 -14.04 -1.06 -4.03
N LEU A 128 -13.74 0.04 -3.33
CA LEU A 128 -12.72 0.05 -2.28
C LEU A 128 -13.00 -0.98 -1.19
N ASP A 129 -14.26 -1.12 -0.78
CA ASP A 129 -14.66 -2.09 0.24
C ASP A 129 -14.40 -3.53 -0.21
N GLU A 130 -14.61 -3.84 -1.50
CA GLU A 130 -14.33 -5.17 -2.07
C GLU A 130 -12.82 -5.47 -2.04
N TYR A 131 -11.98 -4.51 -2.42
CA TYR A 131 -10.53 -4.67 -2.35
C TYR A 131 -10.03 -4.80 -0.91
N LEU A 132 -10.60 -4.02 0.02
CA LEU A 132 -10.28 -4.11 1.44
C LEU A 132 -10.69 -5.49 2.00
N ASP A 133 -11.86 -6.00 1.64
CA ASP A 133 -12.30 -7.33 2.04
C ASP A 133 -11.38 -8.43 1.50
N ALA A 134 -11.03 -8.37 0.21
CA ALA A 134 -10.12 -9.31 -0.42
C ALA A 134 -8.71 -9.29 0.19
N ALA A 135 -8.18 -8.09 0.47
CA ALA A 135 -6.90 -7.96 1.17
C ALA A 135 -6.95 -8.52 2.59
N GLY A 136 -8.12 -8.46 3.24
CA GLY A 136 -8.33 -9.06 4.55
C GLY A 136 -8.19 -10.57 4.51
N GLN A 137 -8.89 -11.20 3.57
CA GLN A 137 -8.83 -12.65 3.33
C GLN A 137 -7.43 -13.13 2.97
N LEU A 138 -6.72 -12.36 2.12
CA LEU A 138 -5.34 -12.68 1.75
C LEU A 138 -4.40 -12.62 2.96
N ALA A 139 -4.52 -11.59 3.80
CA ALA A 139 -3.73 -11.47 5.01
C ALA A 139 -4.06 -12.57 6.04
N ASP A 140 -5.33 -12.96 6.16
CA ASP A 140 -5.73 -14.10 7.00
C ASP A 140 -5.09 -15.41 6.51
N THR A 141 -5.02 -15.63 5.19
CA THR A 141 -4.39 -16.81 4.60
C THR A 141 -2.90 -16.89 4.97
N TRP A 142 -2.16 -15.78 4.87
CA TRP A 142 -0.74 -15.76 5.25
C TRP A 142 -0.53 -16.01 6.73
N ALA A 143 -1.39 -15.47 7.60
CA ALA A 143 -1.30 -15.68 9.04
C ALA A 143 -1.58 -17.14 9.46
N GLU A 144 -2.26 -17.92 8.63
CA GLU A 144 -2.48 -19.36 8.85
C GLU A 144 -1.31 -20.24 8.37
N GLU A 145 -0.47 -19.72 7.47
CA GLU A 145 0.68 -20.43 6.89
C GLU A 145 1.99 -20.27 7.69
N ASP A 146 2.06 -19.25 8.56
CA ASP A 146 3.16 -18.96 9.50
C ASP A 146 3.02 -19.69 10.86
#